data_AF-A0A2V7ZHS1-F1
#
_entry.id   AF-A0A2V7ZHS1-F1
#
_cell.length_a   1.000
_cell.length_b   1.000
_cell.length_c   1.000
_cell.angle_alpha   90.00
_cell.angle_beta   90.00
_cell.angle_gamma   90.00
#
_symmetry.space_group_name_H-M   'P 1'
#
loop_
_entity.id
_entity.type
_entity.pdbx_description
1 polymer ?
#
loop_
_entity_poly.entity_id
_entity_poly.type
_entity_poly.pdbx_seq_one_letter_code
_entity_poly.pdbx_strand_id
1 'polypeptide(L)'
;MRRTFVTAEVAVAFVLLVSMMILGRSLAGILEMNPGFDADGVLALQVSLPAAIYTSNDRVASFYSTLQSQLEERLGSRTISLVDEIPLTHDRGRSLVRVRLTDAGREAVVRAAAPAYFDVMRIPVVAGRSFDAGDNATAPPRVLVSQSLAARLFAHEPAIGRQVELAAAATMAEIIGVVGDVKHRALDEAMASTVYLS
;
A
#
# COMPACT_ATOMS: atom_id res chain seq x y z
N MET A 1 34.95 -32.10 -37.80
CA MET A 1 33.52 -31.74 -37.76
C MET A 1 32.75 -32.34 -36.59
N ARG A 2 32.94 -33.61 -36.17
CA ARG A 2 32.23 -34.16 -35.00
C ARG A 2 32.56 -33.47 -33.65
N ARG A 3 33.84 -33.18 -33.39
CA ARG A 3 34.26 -32.53 -32.14
C ARG A 3 33.66 -31.13 -31.96
N THR A 4 33.51 -30.36 -33.03
CA THR A 4 32.96 -28.98 -32.97
C THR A 4 31.48 -28.95 -32.63
N PHE A 5 30.70 -29.95 -33.08
CA PHE A 5 29.29 -30.07 -32.69
C PHE A 5 29.14 -30.39 -31.20
N VAL A 6 29.97 -31.29 -30.68
CA VAL A 6 29.94 -31.67 -29.25
C VAL A 6 30.32 -30.48 -28.36
N THR A 7 31.34 -29.69 -28.73
CA THR A 7 31.71 -28.51 -27.93
C THR A 7 30.62 -27.44 -27.94
N ALA A 8 29.94 -27.25 -29.07
CA ALA A 8 28.83 -26.31 -29.18
C ALA A 8 27.62 -26.74 -28.34
N GLU A 9 27.28 -28.03 -28.36
CA GLU A 9 26.19 -28.59 -27.55
C GLU A 9 26.46 -28.41 -26.04
N VAL A 10 27.68 -28.73 -25.59
CA VAL A 10 28.07 -28.54 -24.19
C VAL A 10 28.04 -27.05 -23.81
N ALA A 11 28.53 -26.16 -24.67
CA ALA A 11 28.49 -24.72 -24.41
C ALA A 11 27.05 -24.19 -24.25
N VAL A 12 26.13 -24.62 -25.13
CA VAL A 12 24.71 -24.24 -25.06
C VAL A 12 24.06 -24.80 -23.78
N ALA A 13 24.34 -26.05 -23.41
CA ALA A 13 23.84 -26.64 -22.18
C ALA A 13 24.32 -25.87 -20.94
N PHE A 14 25.59 -25.46 -20.90
CA PHE A 14 26.12 -24.62 -19.82
C PHE A 14 25.44 -23.25 -19.75
N VAL A 15 25.23 -22.58 -20.89
CA VAL A 15 24.53 -21.29 -20.94
C VAL A 15 23.09 -21.41 -20.40
N LEU A 16 22.38 -22.49 -20.77
CA LEU A 16 21.02 -22.74 -20.28
C LEU A 16 21.01 -23.01 -18.77
N LEU A 17 21.95 -23.81 -18.26
CA LEU A 17 22.05 -24.10 -16.83
C LEU A 17 22.34 -22.84 -16.00
N VAL A 18 23.30 -22.02 -16.44
CA VAL A 18 23.62 -20.75 -15.76
C VAL A 18 22.43 -19.80 -15.79
N SER A 19 21.72 -19.71 -16.93
CA SER A 19 20.53 -18.86 -17.05
C SER A 19 19.42 -19.31 -16.10
N MET A 20 19.14 -20.62 -16.04
CA MET A 20 18.16 -21.20 -15.11
C MET A 20 18.54 -20.91 -13.65
N MET A 21 19.82 -21.02 -13.29
CA MET A 21 20.30 -20.76 -11.94
C MET A 21 20.12 -19.30 -11.53
N ILE A 22 20.44 -18.36 -12.42
CA ILE A 22 20.24 -16.92 -12.19
C ILE A 22 18.75 -16.60 -12.03
N LEU A 23 17.90 -17.12 -12.93
CA LEU A 23 16.46 -16.92 -12.85
C LEU A 23 15.88 -17.51 -11.56
N GLY A 24 16.30 -18.72 -11.17
CA GLY A 24 15.89 -19.36 -9.92
C GLY A 24 16.29 -18.56 -8.69
N ARG A 25 17.52 -18.04 -8.65
CA ARG A 25 17.99 -17.18 -7.56
C ARG A 25 17.25 -15.84 -7.51
N SER A 26 16.97 -15.24 -8.67
CA SER A 26 16.20 -14.00 -8.77
C SER A 26 14.78 -14.20 -8.24
N LEU A 27 14.10 -15.27 -8.65
CA LEU A 27 12.76 -15.60 -8.18
C LEU A 27 12.72 -15.88 -6.68
N ALA A 28 13.68 -16.65 -6.15
CA ALA A 28 13.76 -16.89 -4.71
C ALA A 28 13.94 -15.59 -3.91
N GLY A 29 14.80 -14.68 -4.39
CA GLY A 29 14.98 -13.37 -3.77
C GLY A 29 13.72 -12.51 -3.80
N ILE A 30 12.92 -12.59 -4.88
CA ILE A 30 11.63 -11.89 -4.97
C ILE A 30 10.63 -12.47 -3.97
N LEU A 31 10.55 -13.80 -3.84
CA LEU A 31 9.59 -14.47 -2.94
C LEU A 31 9.92 -14.29 -1.45
N GLU A 32 11.20 -14.15 -1.09
CA GLU A 32 11.62 -13.90 0.29
C GLU A 32 11.58 -12.41 0.69
N MET A 33 11.35 -11.51 -0.29
CA MET A 33 11.38 -10.09 -0.02
C MET A 33 10.14 -9.66 0.75
N ASN A 34 10.35 -9.09 1.94
CA ASN A 34 9.27 -8.61 2.79
C ASN A 34 8.51 -7.46 2.07
N PRO A 35 7.22 -7.63 1.75
CA PRO A 35 6.45 -6.61 1.05
C PRO A 35 6.01 -5.45 1.97
N GLY A 36 6.33 -5.50 3.26
CA GLY A 36 5.95 -4.52 4.27
C GLY A 36 4.63 -4.81 4.98
N PHE A 37 4.02 -5.96 4.68
CA PHE A 37 2.80 -6.47 5.30
C PHE A 37 2.87 -8.00 5.39
N ASP A 38 2.05 -8.58 6.25
CA ASP A 38 1.88 -10.03 6.37
C ASP A 38 0.42 -10.38 6.12
N ALA A 39 0.18 -11.06 5.00
CA ALA A 39 -1.14 -11.49 4.55
C ALA A 39 -1.45 -12.96 4.90
N ASP A 40 -0.61 -13.63 5.70
CA ASP A 40 -0.84 -15.03 6.08
C ASP A 40 -2.13 -15.16 6.90
N GLY A 41 -3.08 -15.90 6.33
CA GLY A 41 -4.41 -16.11 6.90
C GLY A 41 -5.41 -14.98 6.60
N VAL A 42 -5.09 -14.02 5.73
CA VAL A 42 -6.00 -12.94 5.33
C VAL A 42 -6.77 -13.33 4.07
N LEU A 43 -8.11 -13.27 4.15
CA LEU A 43 -8.97 -13.46 2.99
C LEU A 43 -9.28 -12.10 2.35
N ALA A 44 -8.82 -11.90 1.11
CA ALA A 44 -9.14 -10.71 0.35
C ALA A 44 -10.34 -10.95 -0.57
N LEU A 45 -11.31 -10.02 -0.56
CA LEU A 45 -12.44 -10.03 -1.48
C LEU A 45 -12.48 -8.71 -2.25
N GLN A 46 -12.63 -8.79 -3.56
CA GLN A 46 -12.81 -7.62 -4.40
C GLN A 46 -14.29 -7.43 -4.74
N VAL A 47 -14.87 -6.35 -4.26
CA VAL A 47 -16.26 -5.96 -4.58
C VAL A 47 -16.22 -4.89 -5.65
N SER A 48 -16.88 -5.13 -6.79
CA SER A 48 -17.00 -4.14 -7.86
C SER A 48 -18.44 -3.68 -7.97
N LEU A 49 -18.67 -2.38 -7.83
CA LEU A 49 -20.00 -1.78 -7.92
C LEU A 49 -20.35 -1.43 -9.38
N PRO A 50 -21.55 -1.76 -9.88
CA PRO A 50 -21.97 -1.38 -11.22
C PRO A 50 -22.10 0.15 -11.34
N ALA A 51 -21.29 0.77 -12.20
CA ALA A 51 -21.27 2.22 -12.43
C ALA A 51 -22.62 2.79 -12.91
N ALA A 52 -23.47 1.96 -13.52
CA ALA A 52 -24.82 2.36 -13.94
C ALA A 52 -25.80 2.58 -12.78
N ILE A 53 -25.57 1.94 -11.62
CA ILE A 53 -26.45 1.99 -10.43
C ILE A 53 -25.88 2.95 -9.38
N TYR A 54 -24.56 2.91 -9.22
CA TYR A 54 -23.81 3.73 -8.26
C TYR A 54 -23.16 4.91 -8.97
N THR A 55 -23.99 5.89 -9.32
CA THR A 55 -23.57 7.09 -10.09
C THR A 55 -23.03 8.22 -9.22
N SER A 56 -23.24 8.18 -7.89
CA SER A 56 -22.74 9.19 -6.95
C SER A 56 -21.74 8.59 -5.96
N ASN A 57 -20.68 9.35 -5.67
CA ASN A 57 -19.67 8.97 -4.67
C ASN A 57 -20.28 8.74 -3.28
N ASP A 58 -21.30 9.51 -2.91
CA ASP A 58 -21.99 9.35 -1.62
C ASP A 58 -22.68 7.99 -1.48
N ARG A 59 -23.25 7.46 -2.57
CA ARG A 59 -23.85 6.11 -2.57
C ARG A 59 -22.80 5.03 -2.44
N VAL A 60 -21.66 5.21 -3.11
CA VAL A 60 -20.53 4.29 -3.03
C VAL A 60 -19.98 4.27 -1.60
N ALA A 61 -19.73 5.43 -1.01
CA ALA A 61 -19.26 5.58 0.37
C ALA A 61 -20.25 4.96 1.37
N SER A 62 -21.54 5.23 1.21
CA SER A 62 -22.61 4.69 2.08
C SER A 62 -22.73 3.17 1.98
N PHE A 63 -22.52 2.60 0.79
CA PHE A 63 -22.51 1.15 0.60
C PHE A 63 -21.36 0.51 1.37
N TYR A 64 -20.14 1.03 1.21
CA TYR A 64 -18.96 0.47 1.87
C TYR A 64 -19.01 0.65 3.39
N SER A 65 -19.52 1.77 3.90
CA SER A 65 -19.69 1.97 5.34
C SER A 65 -20.73 1.00 5.94
N THR A 66 -21.83 0.75 5.22
CA THR A 66 -22.85 -0.22 5.64
C THR A 66 -22.33 -1.66 5.55
N LEU A 67 -21.58 -1.98 4.51
CA LEU A 67 -20.97 -3.30 4.34
C LEU A 67 -19.99 -3.57 5.49
N GLN A 68 -19.15 -2.59 5.82
CA GLN A 68 -18.19 -2.69 6.91
C GLN A 68 -18.91 -2.93 8.24
N SER A 69 -19.92 -2.12 8.59
CA SER A 69 -20.62 -2.25 9.86
C SER A 69 -21.32 -3.59 10.03
N GLN A 70 -21.98 -4.10 8.97
CA GLN A 70 -22.62 -5.41 9.00
C GLN A 70 -21.63 -6.57 9.15
N LEU A 71 -20.45 -6.44 8.52
CA LEU A 71 -19.41 -7.45 8.60
C LEU A 71 -18.74 -7.45 9.99
N GLU A 72 -18.47 -6.27 10.55
CA GLU A 72 -17.94 -6.12 11.90
C GLU A 72 -18.91 -6.66 12.96
N GLU A 73 -20.22 -6.47 12.78
CA GLU A 73 -21.25 -7.03 13.68
C GLU A 73 -21.26 -8.57 13.68
N ARG A 74 -21.00 -9.20 12.52
CA ARG A 74 -21.06 -10.66 12.38
C ARG A 74 -19.76 -11.38 12.70
N LEU A 75 -18.62 -10.79 12.36
CA LEU A 75 -17.30 -11.42 12.38
C LEU A 75 -16.34 -10.79 13.42
N GLY A 76 -16.80 -9.74 14.11
CA GLY A 76 -16.07 -9.03 15.14
C GLY A 76 -15.20 -7.89 14.60
N SER A 77 -15.08 -6.83 15.40
CA SER A 77 -14.17 -5.71 15.14
C SER A 77 -12.71 -6.19 15.12
N ARG A 78 -11.90 -5.71 14.16
CA ARG A 78 -10.49 -6.07 13.88
C ARG A 78 -10.23 -7.34 13.05
N THR A 79 -11.26 -8.09 12.66
CA THR A 79 -11.08 -9.24 11.76
C THR A 79 -11.17 -8.84 10.28
N ILE A 80 -11.78 -7.67 10.00
CA ILE A 80 -12.12 -7.22 8.66
C ILE A 80 -11.67 -5.78 8.49
N SER A 81 -11.15 -5.47 7.33
CA SER A 81 -10.85 -4.11 6.93
C SER A 81 -11.16 -3.91 5.46
N LEU A 82 -11.48 -2.66 5.11
CA LEU A 82 -11.60 -2.21 3.73
C LEU A 82 -10.38 -1.36 3.36
N VAL A 83 -10.01 -1.46 2.09
CA VAL A 83 -8.97 -0.64 1.46
C VAL A 83 -9.43 -0.36 0.03
N ASP A 84 -9.05 0.80 -0.49
CA ASP A 84 -9.33 1.19 -1.88
C ASP A 84 -8.63 0.29 -2.91
N GLU A 85 -7.41 -0.16 -2.60
CA GLU A 85 -6.60 -1.00 -3.46
C GLU A 85 -5.78 -2.00 -2.64
N ILE A 86 -5.96 -3.29 -2.92
CA ILE A 86 -5.16 -4.35 -2.30
C ILE A 86 -3.75 -4.30 -2.91
N PRO A 87 -2.68 -4.21 -2.07
CA PRO A 87 -1.31 -4.22 -2.56
C PRO A 87 -1.02 -5.40 -3.50
N LEU A 88 -0.19 -5.19 -4.52
CA LEU A 88 0.28 -6.21 -5.48
C LEU A 88 -0.80 -6.90 -6.32
N THR A 89 -2.05 -6.44 -6.31
CA THR A 89 -3.17 -7.16 -6.96
C THR A 89 -3.55 -6.56 -8.32
N HIS A 90 -3.51 -5.23 -8.50
CA HIS A 90 -3.65 -4.55 -9.81
C HIS A 90 -3.45 -3.02 -9.68
N ASP A 91 -2.68 -2.40 -10.57
CA ASP A 91 -2.53 -0.93 -10.67
C ASP A 91 -3.75 -0.33 -11.38
N ARG A 92 -4.79 0.05 -10.63
CA ARG A 92 -5.97 0.77 -11.17
C ARG A 92 -5.74 2.26 -11.37
N GLY A 93 -4.49 2.68 -11.54
CA GLY A 93 -4.11 4.08 -11.68
C GLY A 93 -3.86 4.69 -10.31
N ARG A 94 -2.64 5.18 -10.13
CA ARG A 94 -2.23 5.86 -8.91
C ARG A 94 -3.11 7.10 -8.69
N SER A 95 -3.84 7.15 -7.58
CA SER A 95 -4.26 8.44 -7.04
C SER A 95 -3.03 9.10 -6.42
N LEU A 96 -2.27 9.79 -7.27
CA LEU A 96 -1.13 10.57 -6.85
C LEU A 96 -1.62 11.88 -6.27
N VAL A 97 -1.24 12.14 -5.02
CA VAL A 97 -1.40 13.46 -4.44
C VAL A 97 -0.04 14.03 -4.15
N ARG A 98 0.12 15.29 -4.50
CA ARG A 98 1.29 16.05 -4.10
C ARG A 98 1.11 16.44 -2.63
N VAL A 99 1.96 15.89 -1.78
CA VAL A 99 2.03 16.21 -0.36
C VAL A 99 3.04 17.34 -0.20
N ARG A 100 2.60 18.46 0.35
CA ARG A 100 3.46 19.62 0.61
C ARG A 100 3.66 19.77 2.10
N LEU A 101 4.92 19.90 2.50
CA LEU A 101 5.30 20.42 3.81
C LEU A 101 5.69 21.90 3.72
N THR A 102 6.22 22.30 2.56
CA THR A 102 6.65 23.63 2.11
C THR A 102 6.52 23.70 0.58
N ASP A 103 6.88 24.82 -0.08
CA ASP A 103 6.74 25.04 -1.53
C ASP A 103 7.26 23.90 -2.44
N ALA A 104 8.16 23.05 -1.92
CA ALA A 104 8.58 21.82 -2.60
C ALA A 104 7.58 20.67 -2.37
N GLY A 105 6.55 20.59 -3.22
CA GLY A 105 5.62 19.46 -3.21
C GLY A 105 6.29 18.14 -3.63
N ARG A 106 6.03 17.08 -2.86
CA ARG A 106 6.49 15.71 -3.16
C ARG A 106 5.30 14.84 -3.58
N GLU A 107 5.50 13.99 -4.57
CA GLU A 107 4.46 13.04 -4.95
C GLU A 107 4.38 11.89 -3.95
N ALA A 108 3.19 11.63 -3.46
CA ALA A 108 2.88 10.45 -2.68
C ALA A 108 1.65 9.75 -3.27
N VAL A 109 1.61 8.43 -3.10
CA VAL A 109 0.41 7.65 -3.36
C VAL A 109 -0.56 7.90 -2.23
N VAL A 110 -1.82 8.17 -2.54
CA VAL A 110 -2.88 8.25 -1.54
C VAL A 110 -3.66 6.96 -1.54
N ARG A 111 -3.94 6.47 -0.33
CA ARG A 111 -4.74 5.28 -0.06
C ARG A 111 -5.81 5.60 0.96
N ALA A 112 -7.04 5.14 0.71
CA ALA A 112 -8.08 5.10 1.72
C ALA A 112 -8.05 3.73 2.41
N ALA A 113 -7.88 3.73 3.73
CA ALA A 113 -7.76 2.51 4.53
C ALA A 113 -8.59 2.64 5.80
N ALA A 114 -9.44 1.65 6.06
CA ALA A 114 -10.20 1.60 7.29
C ALA A 114 -9.28 1.38 8.51
N PRO A 115 -9.72 1.76 9.73
CA PRO A 115 -8.87 1.69 10.93
C PRO A 115 -8.22 0.34 11.22
N ALA A 116 -8.93 -0.76 10.96
CA ALA A 116 -8.44 -2.11 11.18
C ALA A 116 -7.42 -2.58 10.12
N TYR A 117 -7.14 -1.81 9.08
CA TYR A 117 -6.31 -2.23 7.95
C TYR A 117 -4.90 -2.61 8.38
N PHE A 118 -4.27 -1.75 9.18
CA PHE A 118 -2.90 -1.96 9.63
C PHE A 118 -2.79 -3.15 10.60
N ASP A 119 -3.83 -3.39 11.40
CA ASP A 119 -3.91 -4.56 12.29
C ASP A 119 -4.08 -5.86 11.47
N VAL A 120 -5.02 -5.89 10.52
CA VAL A 120 -5.33 -7.06 9.68
C VAL A 120 -4.15 -7.43 8.79
N MET A 121 -3.51 -6.44 8.16
CA MET A 121 -2.34 -6.63 7.30
C MET A 121 -1.02 -6.71 8.08
N ARG A 122 -1.08 -6.60 9.41
CA ARG A 122 0.07 -6.61 10.33
C ARG A 122 1.17 -5.61 9.92
N ILE A 123 0.75 -4.45 9.41
CA ILE A 123 1.66 -3.36 9.06
C ILE A 123 2.02 -2.63 10.36
N PRO A 124 3.32 -2.55 10.73
CA PRO A 124 3.71 -1.95 11.99
C PRO A 124 3.47 -0.44 12.00
N VAL A 125 2.89 0.07 13.08
CA VAL A 125 2.90 1.51 13.39
C VAL A 125 4.24 1.82 14.05
N VAL A 126 5.10 2.57 13.34
CA VAL A 126 6.46 2.92 13.76
C VAL A 126 6.45 4.04 14.81
N ALA A 127 5.53 4.99 14.68
CA ALA A 127 5.34 6.09 15.62
C ALA A 127 3.89 6.58 15.63
N GLY A 128 3.44 7.13 16.78
CA GLY A 128 2.08 7.65 16.92
C GLY A 128 1.05 6.54 17.11
N ARG A 129 -0.10 6.65 16.42
CA ARG A 129 -1.21 5.69 16.50
C ARG A 129 -1.82 5.40 15.13
N SER A 130 -2.53 4.27 15.03
CA SER A 130 -3.44 3.99 13.92
C SER A 130 -4.70 4.87 13.98
N PHE A 131 -5.49 4.85 12.91
CA PHE A 131 -6.83 5.42 12.92
C PHE A 131 -7.72 4.76 13.98
N ASP A 132 -8.67 5.53 14.50
CA ASP A 132 -9.74 5.04 15.37
C ASP A 132 -11.12 5.48 14.86
N ALA A 133 -12.20 5.08 15.55
CA ALA A 133 -13.57 5.41 15.15
C ALA A 133 -13.88 6.93 15.15
N GLY A 134 -13.07 7.74 15.84
CA GLY A 134 -13.17 9.19 15.85
C GLY A 134 -12.53 9.86 14.64
N ASP A 135 -11.67 9.16 13.89
CA ASP A 135 -10.97 9.68 12.70
C ASP A 135 -11.82 9.52 11.43
N ASN A 136 -13.04 10.04 11.46
CA ASN A 136 -13.97 9.93 10.33
C ASN A 136 -14.07 11.25 9.53
N ALA A 137 -14.85 11.23 8.45
CA ALA A 137 -15.03 12.38 7.55
C ALA A 137 -15.55 13.67 8.21
N THR A 138 -16.09 13.60 9.43
CA THR A 138 -16.54 14.79 10.18
C THR A 138 -15.47 15.35 11.12
N ALA A 139 -14.38 14.62 11.36
CA ALA A 139 -13.26 15.05 12.17
C ALA A 139 -12.28 15.93 11.36
N PRO A 140 -11.41 16.71 12.04
CA PRO A 140 -10.29 17.35 11.36
C PRO A 140 -9.51 16.32 10.54
N PRO A 141 -9.08 16.65 9.30
CA PRO A 141 -8.37 15.71 8.45
C PRO A 141 -7.11 15.18 9.13
N ARG A 142 -7.03 13.86 9.26
CA ARG A 142 -5.91 13.14 9.87
C ARG A 142 -5.37 12.14 8.88
N VAL A 143 -4.05 11.98 8.88
CA VAL A 143 -3.36 11.08 7.96
C VAL A 143 -2.34 10.22 8.70
N LEU A 144 -2.11 9.03 8.16
CA LEU A 144 -0.90 8.28 8.43
C LEU A 144 0.03 8.37 7.22
N VAL A 145 1.33 8.41 7.48
CA VAL A 145 2.34 8.44 6.43
C VAL A 145 3.25 7.25 6.53
N SER A 146 3.70 6.75 5.39
CA SER A 146 4.76 5.74 5.31
C SER A 146 6.07 6.27 5.89
N GLN A 147 6.90 5.38 6.46
CA GLN A 147 8.20 5.72 7.04
C GLN A 147 9.12 6.42 6.03
N SER A 148 9.15 5.96 4.78
CA SER A 148 9.92 6.59 3.69
C SER A 148 9.45 8.02 3.39
N LEU A 149 8.13 8.28 3.43
CA LEU A 149 7.59 9.62 3.22
C LEU A 149 7.91 10.52 4.41
N ALA A 150 7.75 10.04 5.64
CA ALA A 150 8.11 10.78 6.85
C ALA A 150 9.59 11.20 6.82
N ALA A 151 10.49 10.27 6.52
CA ALA A 151 11.92 10.55 6.40
C ALA A 151 12.23 11.54 5.28
N ARG A 152 11.49 11.51 4.17
CA ARG A 152 11.67 12.46 3.06
C ARG A 152 11.17 13.87 3.36
N LEU A 153 10.08 13.99 4.12
CA LEU A 153 9.48 15.28 4.46
C LEU A 153 10.19 15.95 5.63
N PHE A 154 10.55 15.18 6.65
CA PHE A 154 11.04 15.68 7.93
C PHE A 154 12.49 15.29 8.24
N ALA A 155 13.18 14.59 7.33
CA ALA A 155 14.53 14.06 7.54
C ALA A 155 14.62 13.18 8.80
N HIS A 156 15.10 13.76 9.91
CA HIS A 156 15.23 13.09 11.21
C HIS A 156 14.33 13.72 12.29
N GLU A 157 13.48 14.67 11.93
CA GLU A 157 12.54 15.29 12.87
C GLU A 157 11.26 14.46 13.07
N PRO A 158 10.61 14.57 14.24
CA PRO A 158 9.32 13.93 14.49
C PRO A 158 8.24 14.44 13.52
N ALA A 159 7.64 13.51 12.78
CA ALA A 159 6.54 13.80 11.85
C ALA A 159 5.17 13.93 12.56
N ILE A 160 5.01 13.30 13.73
CA ILE A 160 3.74 13.27 14.47
C ILE A 160 3.33 14.67 14.93
N GLY A 161 2.06 15.02 14.75
CA GLY A 161 1.48 16.32 15.08
C GLY A 161 1.80 17.43 14.08
N ARG A 162 2.59 17.15 13.04
CA ARG A 162 2.85 18.08 11.94
C ARG A 162 1.70 18.04 10.96
N GLN A 163 1.48 19.15 10.26
CA GLN A 163 0.49 19.22 9.19
C GLN A 163 1.16 19.07 7.82
N VAL A 164 0.46 18.39 6.92
CA VAL A 164 0.80 18.30 5.49
C VAL A 164 -0.39 18.76 4.66
N GLU A 165 -0.10 19.46 3.57
CA GLU A 165 -1.13 19.83 2.61
C GLU A 165 -1.28 18.71 1.57
N LEU A 166 -2.52 18.22 1.41
CA LEU A 166 -2.92 17.32 0.34
C LEU A 166 -3.35 18.18 -0.85
N ALA A 167 -2.43 18.43 -1.80
CA ALA A 167 -2.62 19.44 -2.84
C ALA A 167 -3.86 19.19 -3.74
N ALA A 168 -4.27 17.94 -3.94
CA ALA A 168 -5.46 17.61 -4.73
C ALA A 168 -6.76 18.10 -4.08
N ALA A 169 -6.80 18.14 -2.75
CA ALA A 169 -7.95 18.58 -1.97
C ALA A 169 -7.74 19.96 -1.32
N ALA A 170 -6.58 20.60 -1.54
CA ALA A 170 -6.14 21.81 -0.83
C ALA A 170 -6.39 21.74 0.69
N THR A 171 -6.24 20.54 1.26
CA THR A 171 -6.65 20.22 2.62
C THR A 171 -5.42 20.01 3.49
N MET A 172 -5.33 20.74 4.59
CA MET A 172 -4.33 20.50 5.63
C MET A 172 -4.76 19.31 6.48
N ALA A 173 -3.89 18.31 6.60
CA ALA A 173 -4.11 17.13 7.41
C ALA A 173 -3.01 16.96 8.45
N GLU A 174 -3.38 16.60 9.67
CA GLU A 174 -2.45 16.30 10.75
C GLU A 174 -1.93 14.87 10.64
N ILE A 175 -0.61 14.69 10.76
CA ILE A 175 0.01 13.37 10.82
C ILE A 175 -0.15 12.82 12.23
N ILE A 176 -0.98 11.79 12.38
CA ILE A 176 -1.23 11.12 13.67
C ILE A 176 -0.40 9.84 13.86
N GLY A 177 0.18 9.32 12.77
CA GLY A 177 0.92 8.07 12.77
C GLY A 177 1.91 7.95 11.63
N VAL A 178 2.98 7.20 11.87
CA VAL A 178 3.93 6.73 10.85
C VAL A 178 3.84 5.21 10.80
N VAL A 179 3.64 4.66 9.61
CA VAL A 179 3.50 3.21 9.38
C VAL A 179 4.67 2.67 8.57
N GLY A 180 4.89 1.35 8.68
CA GLY A 180 5.83 0.63 7.84
C GLY A 180 5.56 0.88 6.36
N ASP A 181 6.64 0.96 5.58
CA ASP A 181 6.55 1.10 4.14
C ASP A 181 5.96 -0.17 3.51
N VAL A 182 5.06 -0.02 2.53
CA VAL A 182 4.38 -1.13 1.85
C VAL A 182 4.70 -1.11 0.35
N LYS A 183 4.99 -2.28 -0.21
CA LYS A 183 5.14 -2.49 -1.66
C LYS A 183 3.75 -2.58 -2.29
N HIS A 184 3.34 -1.52 -2.98
CA HIS A 184 2.01 -1.47 -3.60
C HIS A 184 1.96 -2.07 -5.01
N ARG A 185 3.00 -1.92 -5.84
CA ARG A 185 2.97 -2.25 -7.27
C ARG A 185 3.71 -3.54 -7.61
N ALA A 186 4.98 -3.58 -7.25
CA ALA A 186 5.85 -4.71 -7.51
C ALA A 186 6.86 -4.85 -6.37
N LEU A 187 7.33 -6.07 -6.17
CA LEU A 187 8.30 -6.38 -5.14
C LEU A 187 9.63 -5.68 -5.42
N ASP A 188 10.04 -5.58 -6.70
CA ASP A 188 11.32 -5.02 -7.14
C ASP A 188 11.37 -3.48 -7.24
N GLU A 189 10.25 -2.76 -7.00
CA GLU A 189 10.21 -1.30 -7.10
C GLU A 189 10.60 -0.60 -5.77
N ALA A 190 11.15 0.62 -5.83
CA ALA A 190 11.44 1.39 -4.62
C ALA A 190 10.17 1.59 -3.78
N MET A 191 10.32 1.61 -2.45
CA MET A 191 9.17 1.77 -1.55
C MET A 191 8.45 3.08 -1.86
N ALA A 192 7.16 2.99 -2.14
CA ALA A 192 6.37 4.15 -2.52
C ALA A 192 6.14 5.00 -1.27
N SER A 193 6.38 6.29 -1.42
CA SER A 193 5.93 7.27 -0.44
C SER A 193 4.40 7.28 -0.45
N THR A 194 3.78 6.79 0.62
CA THR A 194 2.32 6.63 0.74
C THR A 194 1.76 7.49 1.87
N VAL A 195 0.58 8.07 1.64
CA VAL A 195 -0.30 8.69 2.63
C VAL A 195 -1.58 7.86 2.71
N TYR A 196 -2.00 7.57 3.94
CA TYR A 196 -3.25 6.89 4.23
C TYR A 196 -4.26 7.88 4.82
N LEU A 197 -5.50 7.77 4.34
CA LEU A 197 -6.69 8.49 4.79
C LEU A 197 -7.72 7.47 5.28
N SER A 198 -8.56 7.86 6.24
CA SER A 198 -9.71 7.05 6.68
C SER A 198 -10.97 7.39 5.91
#